data_AF-A0A800BNH8-F1
#
_entry.id   AF-A0A800BNH8-F1
#
_cell.length_a   1.000
_cell.length_b   1.000
_cell.length_c   1.000
_cell.angle_alpha   90.00
_cell.angle_beta   90.00
_cell.angle_gamma   90.00
#
_symmetry.space_group_name_H-M   'P 1'
#
loop_
_entity.id
_entity.type
_entity.pdbx_description
1 polymer ?
#
loop_
_entity_poly.entity_id
_entity_poly.type
_entity_poly.pdbx_seq_one_letter_code
_entity_poly.pdbx_strand_id
1 'polypeptide(L)'
;MIITCFALVAIAFLLWWVPYVGLKNIHPALPFILALCLAVLVAFGLGGALTLIFTILWGKNLFINQKARGVVIRFLFPLLIVLGKLFGMNKDEVRRSFIAVNNRLVLSEAKKVRPEKLLILLPHCLQFHECVVRITGNIENCKSCGKCKIKDLVALSKKYRVSISVATGGTLARRIVVETRPEMIIGVACERDLTSGIQDTYPIPVYGILNKRPFGPCFDTDVDLSLVEEGLIAFLKNEDHKPKSLSPSRPQ
;
A
#
# COMPACT_ATOMS: atom_id res chain seq x y z
N MET A 1 -14.92 2.19 -26.38
CA MET A 1 -14.45 3.57 -26.07
C MET A 1 -15.29 4.67 -26.71
N ILE A 2 -15.57 4.63 -28.01
CA ILE A 2 -16.36 5.68 -28.68
C ILE A 2 -17.81 5.68 -28.17
N ILE A 3 -18.44 4.51 -28.07
CA ILE A 3 -19.81 4.34 -27.56
C ILE A 3 -19.94 4.83 -26.12
N THR A 4 -18.96 4.54 -25.26
CA THR A 4 -18.91 5.01 -23.87
C THR A 4 -18.74 6.53 -23.77
N CYS A 5 -18.00 7.16 -24.70
CA CYS A 5 -17.91 8.62 -24.75
C CYS A 5 -19.24 9.26 -25.19
N PHE A 6 -19.90 8.71 -26.21
CA PHE A 6 -21.21 9.20 -26.65
C PHE A 6 -22.28 9.06 -25.56
N ALA A 7 -22.30 7.93 -24.84
CA ALA A 7 -23.23 7.71 -23.74
C ALA A 7 -23.02 8.73 -22.60
N LEU A 8 -21.77 9.02 -22.24
CA LEU A 8 -21.46 10.02 -21.21
C LEU A 8 -21.85 11.44 -21.64
N VAL A 9 -21.60 11.81 -22.90
CA VAL A 9 -22.00 13.13 -23.44
C VAL A 9 -23.53 13.25 -23.48
N ALA A 10 -24.24 12.20 -23.87
CA ALA A 10 -25.70 12.19 -23.90
C ALA A 10 -26.31 12.29 -22.48
N ILE A 11 -25.74 11.58 -21.50
CA ILE A 11 -26.18 11.64 -20.10
C ILE A 11 -25.88 13.03 -19.50
N ALA A 12 -24.71 13.61 -19.77
CA ALA A 12 -24.37 14.97 -19.34
C ALA A 12 -25.29 16.01 -19.99
N PHE A 13 -25.62 15.85 -21.27
CA PHE A 13 -26.56 16.70 -21.98
C PHE A 13 -27.99 16.59 -21.41
N LEU A 14 -28.47 15.39 -21.11
CA LEU A 14 -29.78 15.17 -20.49
C LEU A 14 -29.83 15.72 -19.06
N LEU A 15 -28.79 15.50 -18.26
CA LEU A 15 -28.67 16.06 -16.90
C LEU A 15 -28.56 17.58 -16.89
N TRP A 16 -28.09 18.20 -17.98
CA TRP A 16 -28.10 19.66 -18.14
C TRP A 16 -29.46 20.17 -18.64
N TRP A 17 -30.04 19.48 -19.63
CA TRP A 17 -31.25 19.91 -20.33
C TRP A 17 -32.50 19.78 -19.46
N VAL A 18 -32.64 18.67 -18.72
CA VAL A 18 -33.82 18.40 -17.88
C VAL A 18 -34.00 19.47 -16.78
N PRO A 19 -32.96 19.90 -16.05
CA PRO A 19 -33.07 21.01 -15.12
C PRO A 19 -33.23 22.37 -15.80
N TYR A 20 -32.58 22.62 -16.94
CA TYR A 20 -32.64 23.93 -17.62
C TYR A 20 -34.05 24.25 -18.13
N VAL A 21 -34.77 23.25 -18.63
CA VAL A 21 -36.16 23.41 -19.10
C VAL A 21 -37.16 23.37 -17.94
N GLY A 22 -36.93 22.56 -16.91
CA GLY A 22 -37.81 22.44 -15.74
C GLY A 22 -37.72 23.58 -14.72
N LEU A 23 -36.52 24.07 -14.41
CA LEU A 23 -36.32 25.12 -13.38
C LEU A 23 -36.70 26.53 -13.86
N LYS A 24 -36.75 26.76 -15.18
CA LYS A 24 -37.11 28.05 -15.77
C LYS A 24 -38.56 28.46 -15.47
N ASN A 25 -39.43 27.48 -15.18
CA ASN A 25 -40.86 27.68 -14.95
C ASN A 25 -41.23 27.95 -13.47
N ILE A 26 -40.28 27.81 -12.53
CA ILE A 26 -40.55 27.97 -11.08
C ILE A 26 -39.92 29.26 -10.55
N HIS A 27 -38.65 29.55 -10.88
CA HIS A 27 -38.01 30.83 -10.51
C HIS A 27 -36.78 31.13 -11.40
N PRO A 28 -36.61 32.34 -11.96
CA PRO A 28 -35.56 32.65 -12.93
C PRO A 28 -34.11 32.53 -12.42
N ALA A 29 -33.88 32.56 -11.10
CA ALA A 29 -32.55 32.45 -10.49
C ALA A 29 -32.05 31.01 -10.23
N LEU A 30 -32.95 30.03 -10.23
CA LEU A 30 -32.64 28.64 -9.90
C LEU A 30 -31.70 27.92 -10.91
N PRO A 31 -31.81 28.13 -12.24
CA PRO A 31 -30.84 27.57 -13.19
C PRO A 31 -29.42 28.15 -13.00
N PHE A 32 -29.30 29.39 -12.54
CA PHE A 32 -28.01 30.01 -12.25
C PHE A 32 -27.34 29.38 -11.02
N ILE A 33 -28.10 29.11 -9.96
CA ILE A 33 -27.59 28.44 -8.75
C ILE A 33 -27.13 27.02 -9.06
N LEU A 34 -27.90 26.27 -9.86
CA LEU A 34 -27.52 24.92 -10.29
C LEU A 34 -26.24 24.95 -11.13
N ALA A 35 -26.14 25.87 -12.09
CA ALA A 35 -24.95 26.05 -12.91
C ALA A 35 -23.71 26.41 -12.06
N LEU A 36 -23.87 27.27 -11.06
CA LEU A 36 -22.79 27.64 -10.13
C LEU A 36 -22.34 26.43 -9.29
N CYS A 37 -23.28 25.68 -8.72
CA CYS A 37 -22.96 24.46 -7.95
C CYS A 37 -22.22 23.44 -8.81
N LEU A 38 -22.67 23.22 -10.05
CA LEU A 38 -22.07 22.26 -10.96
C LEU A 38 -20.70 22.74 -11.45
N ALA A 39 -20.55 24.03 -11.73
CA ALA A 39 -19.27 24.65 -12.08
C ALA A 39 -18.26 24.56 -10.93
N VAL A 40 -18.67 24.80 -9.68
CA VAL A 40 -17.81 24.63 -8.49
C VAL A 40 -17.39 23.18 -8.32
N LEU A 41 -18.30 22.22 -8.50
CA LEU A 41 -18.00 20.79 -8.39
C LEU A 41 -17.02 20.33 -9.48
N VAL A 42 -17.22 20.79 -10.72
CA VAL A 42 -16.31 20.51 -11.84
C VAL A 42 -14.96 21.19 -11.66
N ALA A 43 -14.92 22.46 -11.23
CA ALA A 43 -13.68 23.19 -10.95
C ALA A 43 -12.89 22.54 -9.81
N PHE A 44 -13.58 22.06 -8.76
CA PHE A 44 -12.96 21.31 -7.67
C PHE A 44 -12.39 19.97 -8.16
N GLY A 45 -13.13 19.25 -9.01
CA GLY A 45 -12.66 18.00 -9.63
C GLY A 45 -11.46 18.20 -10.56
N LEU A 46 -11.49 19.22 -11.41
CA LEU A 46 -10.39 19.59 -12.30
C LEU A 46 -9.17 20.09 -11.52
N GLY A 47 -9.37 20.89 -10.48
CA GLY A 47 -8.30 21.33 -9.57
C GLY A 47 -7.67 20.16 -8.82
N GLY A 48 -8.46 19.19 -8.36
CA GLY A 48 -7.97 17.94 -7.77
C GLY A 48 -7.18 17.08 -8.77
N ALA A 49 -7.64 16.98 -10.01
CA ALA A 49 -6.92 16.25 -11.06
C ALA A 49 -5.62 16.95 -11.48
N LEU A 50 -5.64 18.28 -11.65
CA LEU A 50 -4.46 19.09 -11.97
C LEU A 50 -3.42 19.03 -10.87
N THR A 51 -3.81 19.13 -9.60
CA THR A 51 -2.87 19.00 -8.48
C THR A 51 -2.24 17.60 -8.43
N LEU A 52 -3.00 16.54 -8.72
CA LEU A 52 -2.44 15.18 -8.83
C LEU A 52 -1.44 15.05 -9.98
N ILE A 53 -1.78 15.54 -11.17
CA ILE A 53 -0.90 15.50 -12.34
C ILE A 53 0.38 16.31 -12.08
N PHE A 54 0.24 17.50 -11.48
CA PHE A 54 1.36 18.37 -11.13
C PHE A 54 2.24 17.74 -10.05
N THR A 55 1.65 17.03 -9.09
CA THR A 55 2.38 16.26 -8.06
C THR A 55 3.20 15.13 -8.68
N ILE A 56 2.63 14.43 -9.67
CA ILE A 56 3.32 13.34 -10.39
C ILE A 56 4.47 13.89 -11.25
N LEU A 57 4.30 15.05 -11.89
CA LEU A 57 5.29 15.63 -12.79
C LEU A 57 6.44 16.34 -12.05
N TRP A 58 6.15 17.05 -10.95
CA TRP A 58 7.14 17.93 -10.32
C TRP A 58 7.88 17.33 -9.12
N GLY A 59 7.49 16.14 -8.65
CA GLY A 59 8.21 15.39 -7.61
C GLY A 59 8.42 16.13 -6.27
N LYS A 60 7.79 17.30 -6.09
CA LYS A 60 7.87 18.15 -4.91
C LYS A 60 6.49 18.26 -4.29
N ASN A 61 6.37 17.70 -3.09
CA ASN A 61 5.22 17.83 -2.22
C ASN A 61 4.94 19.31 -1.90
N LEU A 62 3.98 19.91 -2.60
CA LEU A 62 3.35 21.14 -2.17
C LEU A 62 2.26 20.79 -1.15
N PHE A 63 2.62 20.77 0.13
CA PHE A 63 1.72 20.97 1.28
C PHE A 63 0.36 20.25 1.27
N ILE A 64 0.26 19.04 0.69
CA ILE A 64 -0.94 18.21 0.79
C ILE A 64 -0.87 17.49 2.14
N ASN A 65 -1.54 18.10 3.12
CA ASN A 65 -1.74 17.61 4.47
C ASN A 65 -2.03 16.09 4.46
N GLN A 66 -1.44 15.33 5.39
CA GLN A 66 -1.58 13.86 5.45
C GLN A 66 -3.05 13.38 5.41
N LYS A 67 -4.03 14.23 5.72
CA LYS A 67 -5.46 13.88 5.62
C LYS A 67 -5.96 13.72 4.17
N ALA A 68 -5.51 14.56 3.23
CA ALA A 68 -5.95 14.50 1.84
C ALA A 68 -5.39 13.27 1.09
N ARG A 69 -4.17 12.84 1.45
CA ARG A 69 -3.53 11.63 0.90
C ARG A 69 -4.31 10.35 1.25
N GLY A 70 -4.80 10.25 2.48
CA GLY A 70 -5.67 9.15 2.91
C GLY A 70 -6.98 9.11 2.12
N VAL A 71 -7.55 10.27 1.78
CA VAL A 71 -8.77 10.35 0.94
C VAL A 71 -8.48 9.89 -0.49
N VAL A 72 -7.35 10.28 -1.08
CA VAL A 72 -6.97 9.82 -2.42
C VAL A 72 -6.76 8.29 -2.43
N ILE A 73 -5.98 7.74 -1.49
CA ILE A 73 -5.75 6.28 -1.44
C ILE A 73 -7.05 5.51 -1.13
N ARG A 74 -7.91 6.04 -0.25
CA ARG A 74 -9.15 5.37 0.16
C ARG A 74 -10.27 5.48 -0.87
N PHE A 75 -10.31 6.55 -1.66
CA PHE A 75 -11.44 6.87 -2.55
C PHE A 75 -11.07 6.77 -4.04
N LEU A 76 -9.89 7.25 -4.45
CA LEU A 76 -9.44 7.16 -5.85
C LEU A 76 -9.10 5.72 -6.23
N PHE A 77 -8.60 4.91 -5.30
CA PHE A 77 -8.18 3.54 -5.61
C PHE A 77 -9.33 2.55 -5.87
N PRO A 78 -10.40 2.49 -5.07
CA PRO A 78 -11.59 1.71 -5.43
C PRO A 78 -12.15 2.14 -6.78
N LEU A 79 -12.16 3.45 -7.07
CA LEU A 79 -12.58 3.99 -8.35
C LEU A 79 -11.70 3.48 -9.50
N LEU A 80 -10.37 3.49 -9.35
CA LEU A 80 -9.43 2.96 -10.34
C LEU A 80 -9.60 1.45 -10.58
N ILE A 81 -9.89 0.65 -9.54
CA ILE A 81 -10.20 -0.78 -9.72
C ILE A 81 -11.50 -0.97 -10.49
N VAL A 82 -12.54 -0.20 -10.17
CA VAL A 82 -13.84 -0.28 -10.84
C VAL A 82 -13.70 0.13 -12.31
N LEU A 83 -12.98 1.22 -12.58
CA LEU A 83 -12.68 1.68 -13.94
C LEU A 83 -11.83 0.66 -14.70
N GLY A 84 -10.75 0.15 -14.10
CA GLY A 84 -9.88 -0.87 -14.71
C GLY A 84 -10.64 -2.16 -15.05
N LYS A 85 -11.58 -2.57 -14.17
CA LYS A 85 -12.47 -3.71 -14.46
C LYS A 85 -13.39 -3.44 -15.65
N LEU A 86 -13.86 -2.20 -15.81
CA LEU A 86 -14.66 -1.78 -16.98
C LEU A 86 -13.85 -1.79 -18.28
N PHE A 87 -12.54 -1.55 -18.20
CA PHE A 87 -11.60 -1.62 -19.32
C PHE A 87 -10.99 -3.03 -19.54
N GLY A 88 -11.46 -4.06 -18.83
CA GLY A 88 -11.01 -5.44 -19.02
C GLY A 88 -9.65 -5.78 -18.38
N MET A 89 -9.10 -4.92 -17.53
CA MET A 89 -7.85 -5.20 -16.82
C MET A 89 -8.04 -6.22 -15.70
N ASN A 90 -7.06 -7.10 -15.50
CA ASN A 90 -7.08 -8.03 -14.38
C ASN A 90 -6.97 -7.27 -13.04
N LYS A 91 -7.75 -7.68 -12.04
CA LYS A 91 -7.74 -7.07 -10.69
C LYS A 91 -6.33 -7.09 -10.08
N ASP A 92 -5.56 -8.15 -10.32
CA ASP A 92 -4.22 -8.27 -9.76
C ASP A 92 -3.23 -7.33 -10.43
N GLU A 93 -3.39 -7.03 -11.71
CA GLU A 93 -2.57 -6.05 -12.41
C GLU A 93 -2.79 -4.64 -11.89
N VAL A 94 -4.06 -4.26 -11.66
CA VAL A 94 -4.40 -2.98 -11.05
C VAL A 94 -3.80 -2.86 -9.64
N ARG A 95 -3.86 -3.94 -8.85
CA ARG A 95 -3.26 -3.99 -7.50
C ARG A 95 -1.73 -3.88 -7.55
N ARG A 96 -1.06 -4.54 -8.50
CA ARG A 96 0.41 -4.42 -8.69
C ARG A 96 0.81 -2.98 -9.00
N SER A 97 0.10 -2.34 -9.92
CA SER A 97 0.35 -0.93 -10.26
C SER A 97 0.18 -0.02 -9.04
N PHE A 98 -0.82 -0.27 -8.20
CA PHE A 98 -0.98 0.47 -6.95
C PHE A 98 0.17 0.26 -5.96
N ILE A 99 0.59 -0.99 -5.74
CA ILE A 99 1.72 -1.29 -4.87
C ILE A 99 2.99 -0.60 -5.41
N ALA A 100 3.22 -0.62 -6.72
CA ALA A 100 4.37 0.04 -7.35
C ALA A 100 4.34 1.57 -7.15
N VAL A 101 3.18 2.20 -7.34
CA VAL A 101 3.00 3.65 -7.11
C VAL A 101 3.19 3.99 -5.62
N ASN A 102 2.60 3.20 -4.72
CA ASN A 102 2.77 3.36 -3.28
C ASN A 102 4.24 3.23 -2.88
N ASN A 103 4.94 2.21 -3.37
CA ASN A 103 6.35 2.00 -3.06
C ASN A 103 7.23 3.18 -3.51
N ARG A 104 7.01 3.71 -4.72
CA ARG A 104 7.72 4.91 -5.20
C ARG A 104 7.47 6.10 -4.29
N LEU A 105 6.22 6.29 -3.87
CA LEU A 105 5.82 7.38 -2.99
C LEU A 105 6.40 7.25 -1.58
N VAL A 106 6.42 6.03 -1.04
CA VAL A 106 7.03 5.73 0.25
C VAL A 106 8.55 5.92 0.17
N LEU A 107 9.19 5.48 -0.91
CA LEU A 107 10.62 5.65 -1.11
C LEU A 107 11.04 7.14 -1.20
N SER A 108 10.22 8.00 -1.79
CA SER A 108 10.51 9.43 -1.91
C SER A 108 10.19 10.24 -0.66
N GLU A 109 9.23 9.81 0.16
CA GLU A 109 8.69 10.64 1.26
C GLU A 109 8.93 10.09 2.66
N ALA A 110 9.07 8.77 2.81
CA ALA A 110 9.22 8.18 4.12
C ALA A 110 10.56 8.59 4.74
N LYS A 111 10.50 9.03 5.99
CA LYS A 111 11.70 9.33 6.76
C LYS A 111 12.38 8.03 7.14
N LYS A 112 13.70 8.07 7.22
CA LYS A 112 14.47 6.99 7.83
C LYS A 112 14.06 6.82 9.30
N VAL A 113 13.83 5.59 9.73
CA VAL A 113 13.41 5.23 11.10
C VAL A 113 14.51 4.47 11.84
N ARG A 114 14.42 4.43 13.16
CA ARG A 114 15.29 3.57 13.97
C ARG A 114 14.90 2.08 13.78
N PRO A 115 15.84 1.13 13.94
CA PRO A 115 15.57 -0.29 13.77
C PRO A 115 14.36 -0.80 14.58
N GLU A 116 14.20 -0.34 15.81
CA GLU A 116 13.13 -0.77 16.73
C GLU A 116 11.75 -0.25 16.32
N LYS A 117 11.70 0.71 15.39
CA LYS A 117 10.47 1.31 14.84
C LYS A 117 10.14 0.80 13.45
N LEU A 118 10.95 -0.10 12.89
CA LEU A 118 10.70 -0.77 11.63
C LEU A 118 10.17 -2.18 11.89
N LEU A 119 9.03 -2.50 11.29
CA LEU A 119 8.43 -3.84 11.34
C LEU A 119 8.50 -4.52 9.98
N ILE A 120 9.11 -5.70 9.91
CA ILE A 120 8.97 -6.61 8.78
C ILE A 120 7.74 -7.49 9.04
N LEU A 121 6.75 -7.40 8.16
CA LEU A 121 5.55 -8.23 8.23
C LEU A 121 5.55 -9.25 7.11
N LEU A 122 5.55 -10.52 7.48
CA LEU A 122 5.62 -11.66 6.56
C LEU A 122 4.29 -12.42 6.48
N PRO A 123 3.97 -13.05 5.34
CA PRO A 123 2.80 -13.89 5.22
C PRO A 123 3.14 -15.31 5.70
N HIS A 124 2.17 -15.98 6.33
CA HIS A 124 2.29 -17.39 6.69
C HIS A 124 2.59 -18.31 5.49
N CYS A 125 2.23 -17.90 4.28
CA CYS A 125 2.46 -18.67 3.05
C CYS A 125 3.95 -18.87 2.69
N LEU A 126 4.88 -18.15 3.33
CA LEU A 126 6.33 -18.42 3.19
C LEU A 126 6.77 -19.63 4.02
N GLN A 127 5.96 -20.05 5.00
CA GLN A 127 6.26 -21.20 5.83
C GLN A 127 6.04 -22.47 5.03
N PHE A 128 6.99 -23.41 5.13
CA PHE A 128 6.84 -24.73 4.51
C PHE A 128 5.57 -25.42 5.02
N HIS A 129 4.76 -25.95 4.11
CA HIS A 129 3.44 -26.50 4.43
C HIS A 129 3.46 -27.61 5.51
N GLU A 130 4.49 -28.46 5.55
CA GLU A 130 4.68 -29.52 6.57
C GLU A 130 5.52 -29.04 7.78
N CYS A 131 5.61 -27.74 8.02
CA CYS A 131 6.37 -27.24 9.17
C CYS A 131 5.64 -27.58 10.48
N VAL A 132 6.28 -28.42 11.31
CA VAL A 132 5.73 -28.89 12.61
C VAL A 132 5.59 -27.75 13.64
N VAL A 133 6.27 -26.61 13.44
CA VAL A 133 6.30 -25.53 14.42
C VAL A 133 5.42 -24.36 14.01
N ARG A 134 4.55 -23.89 14.91
CA ARG A 134 3.76 -22.68 14.69
C ARG A 134 4.57 -21.43 15.03
N ILE A 135 4.84 -20.63 14.00
CA ILE A 135 5.56 -19.34 14.11
C ILE A 135 4.62 -18.12 14.14
N THR A 136 3.31 -18.36 14.06
CA THR A 136 2.29 -17.31 14.16
C THR A 136 2.32 -16.73 15.57
N GLY A 137 2.64 -15.43 15.69
CA GLY A 137 2.75 -14.71 16.97
C GLY A 137 4.17 -14.62 17.52
N ASN A 138 4.95 -15.70 17.50
CA ASN A 138 6.38 -15.64 17.82
C ASN A 138 7.21 -16.37 16.74
N ILE A 139 7.95 -15.58 15.97
CA ILE A 139 8.81 -16.08 14.90
C ILE A 139 10.09 -16.75 15.43
N GLU A 140 10.48 -16.49 16.68
CA GLU A 140 11.64 -17.09 17.34
C GLU A 140 11.49 -18.60 17.54
N ASN A 141 10.26 -19.12 17.51
CA ASN A 141 10.00 -20.56 17.52
C ASN A 141 10.58 -21.28 16.29
N CYS A 142 10.97 -20.55 15.24
CA CYS A 142 11.57 -21.15 14.05
C CYS A 142 12.86 -21.92 14.39
N LYS A 143 12.84 -23.25 14.17
CA LYS A 143 14.00 -24.14 14.34
C LYS A 143 15.13 -23.93 13.33
N SER A 144 15.01 -22.94 12.43
CA SER A 144 16.03 -22.63 11.41
C SER A 144 16.44 -23.83 10.55
N CYS A 145 15.48 -24.71 10.22
CA CYS A 145 15.71 -25.96 9.49
C CYS A 145 16.11 -25.76 8.01
N GLY A 146 16.02 -24.54 7.48
CA GLY A 146 16.41 -24.20 6.10
C GLY A 146 15.41 -24.57 5.01
N LYS A 147 14.27 -25.20 5.35
CA LYS A 147 13.22 -25.58 4.37
C LYS A 147 12.44 -24.38 3.80
N CYS A 148 12.51 -23.21 4.43
CA CYS A 148 11.83 -22.00 3.99
C CYS A 148 12.70 -20.75 4.22
N LYS A 149 12.41 -19.67 3.49
CA LYS A 149 13.13 -18.38 3.56
C LYS A 149 12.96 -17.64 4.87
N ILE A 150 12.07 -18.11 5.75
CA ILE A 150 11.86 -17.52 7.08
C ILE A 150 13.15 -17.55 7.91
N LYS A 151 13.97 -18.60 7.78
CA LYS A 151 15.29 -18.67 8.42
C LYS A 151 16.14 -17.45 8.04
N ASP A 152 16.23 -17.18 6.74
CA ASP A 152 17.08 -16.12 6.20
C ASP A 152 16.53 -14.74 6.58
N LEU A 153 15.20 -14.56 6.57
CA LEU A 153 14.53 -13.33 7.00
C LEU A 153 14.72 -13.07 8.50
N VAL A 154 14.70 -14.11 9.33
CA VAL A 154 15.01 -14.00 10.77
C VAL A 154 16.49 -13.68 10.99
N ALA A 155 17.40 -14.22 10.19
CA ALA A 155 18.81 -13.84 10.25
C ALA A 155 19.01 -12.37 9.84
N LEU A 156 18.30 -11.92 8.80
CA LEU A 156 18.31 -10.54 8.33
C LEU A 156 17.76 -9.59 9.40
N SER A 157 16.64 -9.94 10.05
CA SER A 157 16.07 -9.10 11.11
C SER A 157 17.02 -8.97 12.30
N LYS A 158 17.72 -10.05 12.68
CA LYS A 158 18.76 -10.01 13.72
C LYS A 158 19.97 -9.15 13.33
N LYS A 159 20.42 -9.25 12.07
CA LYS A 159 21.52 -8.43 11.52
C LYS A 159 21.22 -6.94 11.63
N TYR A 160 20.00 -6.54 11.25
CA TYR A 160 19.57 -5.14 11.26
C TYR A 160 18.87 -4.68 12.55
N ARG A 161 18.67 -5.58 13.52
CA ARG A 161 17.96 -5.34 14.80
C ARG A 161 16.54 -4.79 14.63
N VAL A 162 15.82 -5.28 13.63
CA VAL A 162 14.45 -4.86 13.32
C VAL A 162 13.44 -5.88 13.82
N SER A 163 12.23 -5.42 14.17
CA SER A 163 11.14 -6.30 14.55
C SER A 163 10.63 -7.06 13.33
N ILE A 164 10.34 -8.35 13.49
CA ILE A 164 9.80 -9.20 12.43
C ILE A 164 8.64 -10.04 12.97
N SER A 165 7.59 -10.21 12.19
CA SER A 165 6.40 -10.98 12.59
C SER A 165 5.72 -11.64 11.40
N VAL A 166 5.08 -12.79 11.65
CA VAL A 166 4.34 -13.55 10.64
C VAL A 166 2.84 -13.46 10.90
N ALA A 167 2.07 -13.07 9.88
CA ALA A 167 0.62 -12.99 9.94
C ALA A 167 -0.05 -14.02 9.02
N THR A 168 -1.11 -14.66 9.51
CA THR A 168 -1.94 -15.59 8.73
C THR A 168 -3.04 -14.89 7.92
N GLY A 169 -3.22 -13.58 8.14
CA GLY A 169 -4.18 -12.76 7.41
C GLY A 169 -4.29 -11.34 7.97
N GLY A 170 -5.15 -10.53 7.35
CA GLY A 170 -5.29 -9.10 7.67
C GLY A 170 -5.65 -8.79 9.13
N THR A 171 -6.50 -9.61 9.78
CA THR A 171 -6.88 -9.37 11.19
C THR A 171 -5.70 -9.51 12.14
N LEU A 172 -4.88 -10.54 11.95
CA LEU A 172 -3.68 -10.73 12.78
C LEU A 172 -2.62 -9.67 12.45
N ALA A 173 -2.46 -9.31 11.17
CA ALA A 173 -1.60 -8.21 10.75
C ALA A 173 -1.97 -6.90 11.46
N ARG A 174 -3.25 -6.52 11.46
CA ARG A 174 -3.75 -5.31 12.14
C ARG A 174 -3.46 -5.34 13.64
N ARG A 175 -3.65 -6.49 14.28
CA ARG A 175 -3.33 -6.67 15.70
C ARG A 175 -1.84 -6.45 15.98
N ILE A 176 -0.96 -7.07 15.19
CA ILE A 176 0.50 -6.91 15.31
C ILE A 176 0.88 -5.43 15.14
N VAL A 177 0.33 -4.73 14.14
CA VAL A 177 0.63 -3.30 13.91
C VAL A 177 0.21 -2.45 15.11
N VAL A 178 -0.96 -2.72 15.71
CA VAL A 178 -1.44 -2.00 16.91
C VAL A 178 -0.56 -2.27 18.14
N GLU A 179 -0.09 -3.50 18.31
CA GLU A 179 0.76 -3.92 19.44
C GLU A 179 2.20 -3.38 19.29
N THR A 180 2.81 -3.52 18.11
CA THR A 180 4.18 -3.09 17.85
C THR A 180 4.32 -1.57 17.70
N ARG A 181 3.27 -0.88 17.23
CA ARG A 181 3.26 0.56 16.89
C ARG A 181 4.50 1.00 16.09
N PRO A 182 4.73 0.40 14.90
CA PRO A 182 5.85 0.78 14.04
C PRO A 182 5.66 2.16 13.42
N GLU A 183 6.76 2.82 13.08
CA GLU A 183 6.75 4.05 12.28
C GLU A 183 6.90 3.74 10.77
N MET A 184 7.36 2.54 10.43
CA MET A 184 7.53 2.06 9.05
C MET A 184 7.33 0.55 8.98
N ILE A 185 6.66 0.07 7.94
CA ILE A 185 6.42 -1.36 7.71
C ILE A 185 7.04 -1.77 6.37
N ILE A 186 7.81 -2.87 6.37
CA ILE A 186 8.17 -3.62 5.16
C ILE A 186 7.27 -4.85 5.11
N GLY A 187 6.29 -4.84 4.20
CA GLY A 187 5.32 -5.92 4.06
C GLY A 187 5.71 -6.85 2.91
N VAL A 188 5.69 -8.15 3.15
CA VAL A 188 5.78 -9.17 2.09
C VAL A 188 4.43 -9.87 1.98
N ALA A 189 3.78 -9.82 0.82
CA ALA A 189 2.54 -10.58 0.60
C ALA A 189 2.16 -10.66 -0.89
N CYS A 190 1.02 -11.29 -1.17
CA CYS A 190 0.40 -11.22 -2.48
C CYS A 190 -0.20 -9.83 -2.75
N GLU A 191 -0.62 -9.60 -4.00
CA GLU A 191 -1.18 -8.32 -4.44
C GLU A 191 -2.39 -7.89 -3.59
N ARG A 192 -3.27 -8.86 -3.29
CA ARG A 192 -4.49 -8.62 -2.52
C ARG A 192 -4.17 -8.16 -1.11
N ASP A 193 -3.34 -8.91 -0.39
CA ASP A 193 -3.06 -8.66 1.02
C ASP A 193 -2.23 -7.39 1.21
N LEU A 194 -1.24 -7.13 0.33
CA LEU A 194 -0.48 -5.88 0.37
C LEU A 194 -1.38 -4.68 0.11
N THR A 195 -2.25 -4.75 -0.89
CA THR A 195 -3.17 -3.66 -1.21
C THR A 195 -4.09 -3.34 -0.02
N SER A 196 -4.73 -4.35 0.58
CA SER A 196 -5.55 -4.13 1.77
C SER A 196 -4.72 -3.67 2.98
N GLY A 197 -3.51 -4.22 3.15
CA GLY A 197 -2.63 -3.86 4.26
C GLY A 197 -2.19 -2.39 4.21
N ILE A 198 -1.83 -1.89 3.03
CA ILE A 198 -1.47 -0.48 2.82
C ILE A 198 -2.65 0.44 3.18
N GLN A 199 -3.88 0.04 2.85
CA GLN A 199 -5.07 0.82 3.17
C GLN A 199 -5.42 0.78 4.66
N ASP A 200 -5.32 -0.38 5.28
CA ASP A 200 -5.72 -0.61 6.67
C ASP A 200 -4.76 -0.01 7.69
N THR A 201 -3.48 0.15 7.32
CA THR A 201 -2.42 0.64 8.22
C THR A 201 -2.20 2.15 8.12
N TYR A 202 -2.98 2.86 7.29
CA TYR A 202 -2.91 4.31 7.18
C TYR A 202 -3.09 4.98 8.55
N PRO A 203 -2.21 5.92 8.96
CA PRO A 203 -1.23 6.67 8.15
C PRO A 203 0.20 6.11 8.13
N ILE A 204 0.46 4.90 8.65
CA ILE A 204 1.81 4.33 8.72
C ILE A 204 2.30 3.99 7.29
N PRO A 205 3.48 4.46 6.85
CA PRO A 205 4.02 4.11 5.55
C PRO A 205 4.37 2.62 5.47
N VAL A 206 3.97 1.99 4.36
CA VAL A 206 4.22 0.57 4.07
C VAL A 206 4.95 0.44 2.74
N TYR A 207 6.13 -0.18 2.76
CA TYR A 207 6.84 -0.61 1.56
C TYR A 207 6.49 -2.08 1.28
N GLY A 208 5.84 -2.35 0.14
CA GLY A 208 5.29 -3.67 -0.20
C GLY A 208 6.17 -4.46 -1.16
N ILE A 209 6.57 -5.66 -0.80
CA ILE A 209 7.35 -6.58 -1.64
C ILE A 209 6.47 -7.76 -2.01
N LEU A 210 6.26 -7.98 -3.30
CA LEU A 210 5.42 -9.07 -3.78
C LEU A 210 6.14 -10.42 -3.60
N ASN A 211 5.43 -11.41 -3.07
CA ASN A 211 5.93 -12.77 -3.02
C ASN A 211 5.82 -13.47 -4.39
N LYS A 212 6.76 -14.37 -4.65
CA LYS A 212 6.77 -15.28 -5.79
C LYS A 212 5.92 -16.50 -5.43
N ARG A 213 5.15 -17.01 -6.39
CA ARG A 213 4.20 -18.12 -6.21
C ARG A 213 4.54 -19.28 -7.14
N PRO A 214 5.67 -19.98 -6.93
CA PRO A 214 6.10 -21.07 -7.81
C PRO A 214 5.12 -22.26 -7.81
N PHE A 215 4.50 -22.54 -6.66
CA PHE A 215 3.59 -23.68 -6.46
C PHE A 215 2.10 -23.28 -6.39
N GLY A 216 1.78 -22.09 -6.91
CA GLY A 216 0.40 -21.57 -6.90
C GLY A 216 0.10 -20.60 -5.75
N PRO A 217 -1.19 -20.23 -5.58
CA PRO A 217 -1.59 -19.24 -4.60
C PRO A 217 -1.49 -19.78 -3.18
N CYS A 218 -0.83 -19.03 -2.30
CA CYS A 218 -0.77 -19.29 -0.86
C CYS A 218 -0.16 -20.66 -0.46
N PHE A 219 0.68 -21.26 -1.31
CA PHE A 219 1.34 -22.54 -1.04
C PHE A 219 2.85 -22.41 -1.32
N ASP A 220 3.68 -22.71 -0.32
CA ASP A 220 5.15 -22.65 -0.37
C ASP A 220 5.69 -21.49 -1.20
N THR A 221 5.24 -20.28 -0.86
CA THR A 221 5.60 -19.07 -1.58
C THR A 221 7.05 -18.67 -1.29
N ASP A 222 7.65 -17.92 -2.20
CA ASP A 222 9.04 -17.49 -2.12
C ASP A 222 9.14 -15.96 -2.14
N VAL A 223 10.28 -15.42 -1.71
CA VAL A 223 10.54 -13.98 -1.72
C VAL A 223 12.01 -13.73 -2.00
N ASP A 224 12.27 -12.65 -2.75
CA ASP A 224 13.63 -12.19 -2.99
C ASP A 224 14.17 -11.49 -1.75
N LEU A 225 15.18 -12.10 -1.11
CA LEU A 225 15.80 -11.56 0.09
C LEU A 225 16.51 -10.22 -0.19
N SER A 226 17.04 -10.04 -1.40
CA SER A 226 17.75 -8.84 -1.81
C SER A 226 16.82 -7.63 -1.77
N LEU A 227 15.58 -7.78 -2.28
CA LEU A 227 14.57 -6.72 -2.24
C LEU A 227 14.17 -6.32 -0.81
N VAL A 228 14.14 -7.30 0.10
CA VAL A 228 13.86 -7.03 1.53
C VAL A 228 15.03 -6.28 2.16
N GLU A 229 16.26 -6.69 1.89
CA GLU A 229 17.47 -6.02 2.39
C GLU A 229 17.62 -4.60 1.83
N GLU A 230 17.38 -4.40 0.54
CA GLU A 230 17.34 -3.07 -0.09
C GLU A 230 16.30 -2.16 0.58
N GLY A 231 15.11 -2.68 0.84
CA GLY A 231 14.07 -1.96 1.58
C GLY A 231 14.53 -1.57 2.98
N LEU A 232 15.18 -2.49 3.71
CA LEU A 232 15.74 -2.18 5.03
C LEU A 232 16.78 -1.06 4.97
N ILE A 233 17.75 -1.16 4.06
CA ILE A 233 18.82 -0.18 3.90
C ILE A 233 18.25 1.19 3.52
N ALA A 234 17.21 1.24 2.68
CA ALA A 234 16.57 2.49 2.27
C ALA A 234 15.92 3.24 3.44
N PHE A 235 15.28 2.52 4.37
CA PHE A 235 14.45 3.12 5.43
C PHE A 235 15.07 3.11 6.82
N LEU A 236 16.20 2.43 7.04
CA LEU A 236 16.92 2.50 8.30
C LEU A 236 17.75 3.79 8.39
N LYS A 237 17.71 4.43 9.56
CA LYS A 237 18.68 5.48 9.88
C LYS A 237 20.07 4.85 9.94
N ASN A 238 21.03 5.49 9.30
CA ASN A 238 22.44 5.18 9.47
C ASN A 238 22.89 5.64 10.86
N GLU A 239 22.46 4.92 11.90
CA GLU A 239 23.18 4.95 13.16
C GLU A 239 24.21 3.83 13.08
N ASP A 240 25.47 4.23 12.98
CA ASP A 240 26.69 3.41 12.88
C ASP A 240 26.45 1.91 13.04
N HIS A 241 26.26 1.23 11.91
CA HIS A 241 26.31 -0.23 11.81
C HIS A 241 27.77 -0.67 12.01
N LYS A 242 28.31 -0.47 13.22
CA LYS A 242 29.44 -1.26 13.70
C LYS A 242 28.85 -2.60 14.12
N PRO A 243 29.07 -3.69 13.37
CA PRO A 243 28.79 -5.02 13.90
C PRO A 243 29.61 -5.13 15.20
N LYS A 244 28.94 -5.32 16.34
CA LYS A 244 29.62 -5.80 17.54
C LYS A 244 30.17 -7.15 17.15
N SER A 245 31.49 -7.23 16.97
CA SER A 245 32.23 -8.47 16.87
C SER A 245 31.72 -9.42 17.95
N LEU A 246 31.28 -10.60 17.52
CA LEU A 246 30.93 -11.71 18.39
C LEU A 246 32.03 -11.85 19.44
N SER A 247 31.75 -11.49 20.69
CA SER A 247 32.66 -11.80 21.79
C SER A 247 32.62 -13.32 21.97
N PRO A 248 33.76 -14.02 21.95
CA PRO A 248 33.76 -15.45 22.20
C PRO A 248 33.19 -15.71 23.59
N SER A 249 32.14 -16.53 23.64
CA SER A 249 31.59 -17.10 24.87
C SER A 249 32.72 -17.77 25.63
N ARG A 250 33.01 -17.24 26.81
CA ARG A 250 33.92 -17.84 27.80
C ARG A 250 33.33 -19.20 28.23
N PRO A 251 34.10 -20.29 28.21
CA PRO A 251 33.67 -21.51 28.88
C PRO A 251 33.75 -21.32 30.40
N GLN A 252 32.65 -21.63 31.09
CA GLN A 252 32.62 -22.02 32.49
C GLN A 252 31.91 -23.37 32.56
#